data_AF-A0AAE6MI85-F1
#
_entry.id   AF-A0AAE6MI85-F1
#
_cell.length_a   1.000
_cell.length_b   1.000
_cell.length_c   1.000
_cell.angle_alpha   90.00
_cell.angle_beta   90.00
_cell.angle_gamma   90.00
#
_symmetry.space_group_name_H-M   'P 1'
#
loop_
_entity.id
_entity.type
_entity.pdbx_description
1 polymer ?
#
loop_
_entity_poly.entity_id
_entity_poly.type
_entity_poly.pdbx_seq_one_letter_code
_entity_poly.pdbx_strand_id
1 'polypeptide(L)'
;MNNYFSLKRFGLLFMKHTVEHYRAYLMSAAVLAGVFLLGGSFVFYMIPGPVDPGFQMAMFGVLMIIAGPLFTSTVFTDLGDKRRAVPMLTLPASQLEKFMVGWVYSYVIFLFVYTGVFYLVLFILINLKPWPGHQIEILTLFQDKFVLVMILFSLLHAVTIYGAIRFEKLHFIKTGFSFFIFYALLILVNTVFVRFIVGRPIKPVTPFSFLNFQDGINFYSIGLNAQQSAWAFIVVPIISLLIWIAAYFRFKEKQA
;
A
#
# COMPACT_ATOMS: atom_id res chain seq x y z
N MET A 1 19.56 14.31 -26.27
CA MET A 1 18.52 13.31 -25.89
C MET A 1 17.25 14.08 -25.53
N ASN A 2 16.14 13.88 -26.24
CA ASN A 2 14.90 14.62 -25.96
C ASN A 2 14.29 14.15 -24.63
N ASN A 3 14.25 15.04 -23.64
CA ASN A 3 13.68 14.78 -22.30
C ASN A 3 12.14 14.86 -22.25
N TYR A 4 11.49 15.19 -23.36
CA TYR A 4 10.04 15.26 -23.43
C TYR A 4 9.40 13.88 -23.37
N PHE A 5 8.32 13.75 -22.60
CA PHE A 5 7.52 12.54 -22.54
C PHE A 5 6.83 12.27 -23.88
N SER A 6 6.88 11.01 -24.34
CA SER A 6 6.20 10.54 -25.54
C SER A 6 5.39 9.28 -25.23
N LEU A 7 4.07 9.36 -25.44
CA LEU A 7 3.16 8.23 -25.26
C LEU A 7 3.54 7.02 -26.11
N LYS A 8 4.06 7.24 -27.33
CA LYS A 8 4.48 6.16 -28.23
C LYS A 8 5.66 5.37 -27.64
N ARG A 9 6.68 6.07 -27.13
CA ARG A 9 7.84 5.42 -26.50
C ARG A 9 7.44 4.75 -25.18
N PHE A 10 6.61 5.42 -24.39
CA PHE A 10 6.08 4.85 -23.16
C PHE A 10 5.33 3.54 -23.42
N GLY A 11 4.45 3.49 -24.44
CA GLY A 11 3.73 2.27 -24.80
C GLY A 11 4.64 1.13 -25.25
N LEU A 12 5.66 1.42 -26.06
CA LEU A 12 6.66 0.43 -26.47
C LEU A 12 7.46 -0.10 -25.27
N LEU A 13 7.87 0.80 -24.36
CA LEU A 13 8.59 0.43 -23.14
C LEU A 13 7.70 -0.40 -22.21
N PHE A 14 6.44 -0.01 -22.06
CA PHE A 14 5.46 -0.74 -21.27
C PHE A 14 5.29 -2.15 -21.80
N MET A 15 5.06 -2.32 -23.11
CA MET A 15 4.92 -3.64 -23.76
C MET A 15 6.18 -4.50 -23.61
N LYS A 16 7.36 -3.89 -23.77
CA LYS A 16 8.64 -4.58 -23.53
C LYS A 16 8.71 -5.10 -22.08
N HIS A 17 8.45 -4.23 -21.11
CA HIS A 17 8.45 -4.59 -19.69
C HIS A 17 7.44 -5.70 -19.38
N THR A 18 6.25 -5.66 -20.01
CA THR A 18 5.25 -6.72 -19.92
C THR A 18 5.85 -8.05 -20.40
N VAL A 19 6.41 -8.11 -21.60
CA VAL A 19 6.91 -9.35 -22.20
C VAL A 19 8.09 -9.93 -21.43
N GLU A 20 8.93 -9.09 -20.82
CA GLU A 20 10.07 -9.54 -20.02
C GLU A 20 9.64 -10.11 -18.65
N HIS A 21 8.61 -9.52 -18.02
CA HIS A 21 8.25 -9.85 -16.63
C HIS A 21 6.88 -10.55 -16.46
N TYR A 22 6.10 -10.80 -17.52
CA TYR A 22 4.73 -11.31 -17.39
C TYR A 22 4.65 -12.63 -16.61
N ARG A 23 5.62 -13.54 -16.78
CA ARG A 23 5.63 -14.83 -16.06
C ARG A 23 5.74 -14.63 -14.56
N ALA A 24 6.63 -13.72 -14.13
CA ALA A 24 6.79 -13.39 -12.71
C ALA A 24 5.55 -12.70 -12.15
N TYR A 25 4.91 -11.84 -12.92
CA TYR A 25 3.67 -11.17 -12.52
C TYR A 25 2.48 -12.13 -12.43
N LEU A 26 2.33 -13.05 -13.38
CA LEU A 26 1.32 -14.11 -13.33
C LEU A 26 1.55 -15.04 -12.14
N MET A 27 2.80 -15.42 -11.87
CA MET A 27 3.12 -16.21 -10.69
C MET A 27 2.77 -15.47 -9.39
N SER A 28 3.07 -14.17 -9.31
CA SER A 28 2.70 -13.32 -8.17
C SER A 28 1.18 -13.24 -8.00
N ALA A 29 0.44 -13.10 -9.09
CA ALA A 29 -1.03 -13.09 -9.08
C ALA A 29 -1.61 -14.46 -8.66
N ALA A 30 -1.01 -15.56 -9.11
CA ALA A 30 -1.41 -16.91 -8.71
C ALA A 30 -1.14 -17.17 -7.22
N VAL A 31 0.01 -16.73 -6.70
CA VAL A 31 0.33 -16.77 -5.26
C VAL A 31 -0.68 -15.95 -4.47
N LEU A 32 -1.01 -14.74 -4.93
CA LEU A 32 -2.02 -13.89 -4.31
C LEU A 32 -3.40 -14.57 -4.28
N ALA A 33 -3.83 -15.17 -5.40
CA ALA A 33 -5.08 -15.93 -5.48
C ALA A 33 -5.06 -17.13 -4.53
N GLY A 34 -3.95 -17.85 -4.44
CA GLY A 34 -3.77 -18.96 -3.50
C GLY A 34 -3.88 -18.52 -2.04
N VAL A 35 -3.24 -17.40 -1.66
CA VAL A 35 -3.34 -16.83 -0.32
C VAL A 35 -4.78 -16.45 0.02
N PHE A 36 -5.49 -15.81 -0.91
CA PHE A 36 -6.91 -15.49 -0.73
C PHE A 36 -7.79 -16.73 -0.64
N LEU A 37 -7.57 -17.74 -1.49
CA LEU A 37 -8.36 -18.97 -1.48
C LEU A 37 -8.14 -19.74 -0.18
N LEU A 38 -6.90 -19.98 0.22
CA LEU A 38 -6.59 -20.73 1.44
C LEU A 38 -7.02 -19.96 2.69
N GLY A 39 -6.65 -18.69 2.80
CA GLY A 39 -7.01 -17.84 3.93
C GLY A 39 -8.51 -17.59 4.01
N GLY A 40 -9.15 -17.30 2.88
CA GLY A 40 -10.59 -17.10 2.77
C GLY A 40 -11.38 -18.37 3.09
N SER A 41 -10.97 -19.53 2.56
CA SER A 41 -11.61 -20.82 2.86
C SER A 41 -11.53 -21.15 4.35
N PHE A 42 -10.36 -20.93 4.98
CA PHE A 42 -10.19 -21.14 6.41
C PHE A 42 -11.17 -20.29 7.23
N VAL A 43 -11.33 -19.01 6.89
CA VAL A 43 -12.27 -18.13 7.59
C VAL A 43 -13.72 -18.54 7.35
N PHE A 44 -14.10 -18.83 6.09
CA PHE A 44 -15.46 -19.27 5.74
C PHE A 44 -15.84 -20.59 6.41
N TYR A 45 -14.87 -21.46 6.68
CA TYR A 45 -15.07 -22.70 7.43
C TYR A 45 -15.31 -22.44 8.91
N MET A 46 -14.53 -21.54 9.53
CA MET A 46 -14.60 -21.25 10.97
C MET A 46 -15.84 -20.43 11.36
N ILE A 47 -16.36 -19.59 10.46
CA ILE A 47 -17.50 -18.72 10.76
C ILE A 47 -18.83 -19.44 10.42
N PRO A 48 -19.78 -19.52 11.37
CA PRO A 48 -21.06 -20.20 11.14
C PRO A 48 -21.95 -19.47 10.13
N GLY A 49 -21.92 -18.13 10.10
CA GLY A 49 -22.71 -17.29 9.19
C GLY A 49 -21.94 -16.72 8.00
N PRO A 50 -22.61 -15.95 7.12
CA PRO A 50 -21.96 -15.21 6.05
C PRO A 50 -20.98 -14.19 6.64
N VAL A 51 -19.86 -13.99 5.94
CA VAL A 51 -18.83 -13.03 6.37
C VAL A 51 -19.34 -11.61 6.17
N ASP A 52 -19.34 -10.81 7.24
CA ASP A 52 -19.81 -9.43 7.19
C ASP A 52 -18.90 -8.53 6.32
N PRO A 53 -19.42 -7.46 5.70
CA PRO A 53 -18.62 -6.57 4.87
C PRO A 53 -17.46 -5.88 5.61
N GLY A 54 -17.58 -5.68 6.92
CA GLY A 54 -16.53 -5.11 7.75
C GLY A 54 -15.32 -6.02 7.85
N PHE A 55 -15.56 -7.32 8.05
CA PHE A 55 -14.54 -8.34 8.05
C PHE A 55 -13.95 -8.56 6.66
N GLN A 56 -14.78 -8.56 5.61
CA GLN A 56 -14.30 -8.58 4.22
C GLN A 56 -13.35 -7.39 3.93
N MET A 57 -13.71 -6.18 4.38
CA MET A 57 -12.86 -4.99 4.28
C MET A 57 -11.54 -5.14 5.05
N ALA A 58 -11.58 -5.72 6.25
CA ALA A 58 -10.38 -5.94 7.05
C ALA A 58 -9.42 -6.94 6.36
N MET A 59 -9.94 -8.04 5.83
CA MET A 59 -9.16 -9.00 5.05
C MET A 59 -8.55 -8.35 3.80
N PHE A 60 -9.38 -7.63 3.04
CA PHE A 60 -8.94 -6.88 1.86
C PHE A 60 -7.84 -5.88 2.21
N GLY A 61 -8.01 -5.12 3.29
CA GLY A 61 -7.06 -4.09 3.67
C GLY A 61 -5.73 -4.63 4.18
N VAL A 62 -5.76 -5.60 5.10
CA VAL A 62 -4.54 -6.19 5.68
C VAL A 62 -3.68 -6.85 4.61
N LEU A 63 -4.27 -7.67 3.75
CA LEU A 63 -3.52 -8.34 2.70
C LEU A 63 -2.96 -7.34 1.68
N MET A 64 -3.66 -6.25 1.39
CA MET A 64 -3.18 -5.24 0.42
C MET A 64 -2.00 -4.45 0.99
N ILE A 65 -2.09 -4.06 2.26
CA ILE A 65 -1.03 -3.34 2.99
C ILE A 65 0.26 -4.16 3.07
N ILE A 66 0.16 -5.50 3.03
CA ILE A 66 1.33 -6.41 3.04
C ILE A 66 1.80 -6.73 1.61
N ALA A 67 0.91 -7.24 0.77
CA ALA A 67 1.23 -7.72 -0.58
C ALA A 67 1.63 -6.58 -1.52
N GLY A 68 1.03 -5.41 -1.36
CA GLY A 68 1.29 -4.24 -2.19
C GLY A 68 2.74 -3.75 -2.11
N PRO A 69 3.26 -3.41 -0.93
CA PRO A 69 4.67 -3.10 -0.73
C PRO A 69 5.60 -4.23 -1.17
N LEU A 70 5.26 -5.49 -0.89
CA LEU A 70 6.09 -6.62 -1.32
C LEU A 70 6.22 -6.67 -2.84
N PHE A 71 5.11 -6.57 -3.57
CA PHE A 71 5.10 -6.54 -5.04
C PHE A 71 5.80 -5.29 -5.60
N THR A 72 5.59 -4.13 -4.99
CA THR A 72 6.26 -2.89 -5.37
C THR A 72 7.78 -3.03 -5.27
N SER A 73 8.24 -3.68 -4.19
CA SER A 73 9.65 -3.96 -3.97
C SER A 73 10.23 -4.82 -5.09
N THR A 74 9.53 -5.85 -5.54
CA THR A 74 10.01 -6.73 -6.63
C THR A 74 10.07 -5.99 -7.97
N VAL A 75 9.06 -5.17 -8.30
CA VAL A 75 9.04 -4.36 -9.54
C VAL A 75 10.24 -3.40 -9.61
N PHE A 76 10.63 -2.80 -8.48
CA PHE A 76 11.74 -1.85 -8.41
C PHE A 76 13.08 -2.49 -8.02
N THR A 77 13.14 -3.81 -7.81
CA THR A 77 14.37 -4.51 -7.40
C THR A 77 15.48 -4.36 -8.44
N ASP A 78 15.16 -4.53 -9.71
CA ASP A 78 16.14 -4.44 -10.80
C ASP A 78 16.66 -3.00 -11.02
N LEU A 79 15.92 -1.98 -10.54
CA LEU A 79 16.35 -0.58 -10.51
C LEU A 79 17.28 -0.28 -9.31
N GLY A 80 17.22 -1.10 -8.26
CA GLY A 80 18.09 -1.05 -7.09
C GLY A 80 19.51 -1.50 -7.39
N ASP A 81 19.68 -2.52 -8.24
CA ASP A 81 20.97 -3.14 -8.56
C ASP A 81 21.67 -2.46 -9.75
N LYS A 82 22.84 -1.86 -9.49
CA LYS A 82 23.66 -1.20 -10.52
C LYS A 82 24.00 -2.09 -11.70
N ARG A 83 24.12 -3.41 -11.52
CA ARG A 83 24.49 -4.35 -12.60
C ARG A 83 23.30 -4.71 -13.50
N ARG A 84 22.08 -4.74 -12.94
CA ARG A 84 20.84 -5.02 -13.68
C ARG A 84 20.16 -3.77 -14.22
N ALA A 85 20.50 -2.61 -13.68
CA ALA A 85 20.01 -1.34 -14.18
C ALA A 85 20.61 -0.99 -15.56
N VAL A 86 21.84 -1.41 -15.88
CA VAL A 86 22.54 -1.00 -17.12
C VAL A 86 21.71 -1.18 -18.40
N PRO A 87 21.08 -2.35 -18.68
CA PRO A 87 20.25 -2.52 -19.88
C PRO A 87 19.00 -1.65 -19.90
N MET A 88 18.44 -1.29 -18.74
CA MET A 88 17.27 -0.43 -18.65
C MET A 88 17.66 1.06 -18.74
N LEU A 89 18.84 1.42 -18.22
CA LEU A 89 19.41 2.77 -18.29
C LEU A 89 19.82 3.14 -19.70
N THR A 90 20.32 2.20 -20.50
CA THR A 90 20.76 2.44 -21.88
C THR A 90 19.61 2.57 -22.89
N LEU A 91 18.38 2.23 -22.52
CA LEU A 91 17.22 2.41 -23.42
C LEU A 91 17.00 3.89 -23.75
N PRO A 92 16.77 4.27 -25.02
CA PRO A 92 16.52 5.63 -25.47
C PRO A 92 15.08 6.07 -25.12
N ALA A 93 14.79 6.12 -23.82
CA ALA A 93 13.52 6.57 -23.25
C ALA A 93 13.78 7.59 -22.15
N SER A 94 12.82 8.50 -21.94
CA SER A 94 12.91 9.49 -20.87
C SER A 94 12.93 8.80 -19.50
N GLN A 95 13.61 9.41 -18.54
CA GLN A 95 13.68 8.89 -17.17
C GLN A 95 12.29 8.81 -16.53
N LEU A 96 11.41 9.76 -16.88
CA LEU A 96 10.03 9.78 -16.42
C LEU A 96 9.23 8.61 -17.00
N GLU A 97 9.43 8.28 -18.28
CA GLU A 97 8.77 7.13 -18.91
C GLU A 97 9.16 5.83 -18.19
N LYS A 98 10.45 5.64 -17.90
CA LYS A 98 10.96 4.45 -17.19
C LYS A 98 10.39 4.31 -15.78
N PHE A 99 10.37 5.41 -15.02
CA PHE A 99 9.80 5.42 -13.68
C PHE A 99 8.29 5.15 -13.70
N MET A 100 7.57 5.75 -14.64
CA MET A 100 6.11 5.61 -14.77
C MET A 100 5.70 4.18 -15.14
N VAL A 101 6.48 3.44 -15.92
CA VAL A 101 6.16 2.02 -16.21
C VAL A 101 6.15 1.21 -14.93
N GLY A 102 7.19 1.33 -14.10
CA GLY A 102 7.25 0.65 -12.80
C GLY A 102 6.11 1.07 -11.89
N TRP A 103 5.84 2.38 -11.78
CA TRP A 103 4.77 2.93 -10.96
C TRP A 103 3.38 2.44 -11.40
N VAL A 104 3.10 2.39 -12.72
CA VAL A 104 1.81 1.89 -13.25
C VAL A 104 1.63 0.41 -12.93
N TYR A 105 2.69 -0.40 -13.02
CA TYR A 105 2.62 -1.82 -12.66
C TYR A 105 2.38 -2.03 -11.17
N SER A 106 3.17 -1.39 -10.31
CA SER A 106 3.13 -1.61 -8.86
C SER A 106 1.94 -0.93 -8.17
N TYR A 107 1.38 0.12 -8.77
CA TYR A 107 0.24 0.85 -8.21
C TYR A 107 -1.06 0.48 -8.91
N VAL A 108 -1.20 0.87 -10.19
CA VAL A 108 -2.48 0.83 -10.90
C VAL A 108 -2.88 -0.61 -11.26
N ILE A 109 -1.99 -1.32 -11.95
CA ILE A 109 -2.25 -2.71 -12.39
C ILE A 109 -2.38 -3.63 -11.17
N PHE A 110 -1.51 -3.46 -10.17
CA PHE A 110 -1.62 -4.18 -8.91
C PHE A 110 -3.01 -3.99 -8.29
N LEU A 111 -3.52 -2.75 -8.15
CA LEU A 111 -4.83 -2.50 -7.56
C LEU A 111 -5.96 -3.20 -8.33
N PHE A 112 -5.96 -3.13 -9.66
CA PHE A 112 -6.97 -3.79 -10.48
C PHE A 112 -6.92 -5.31 -10.36
N VAL A 113 -5.74 -5.91 -10.47
CA VAL A 113 -5.56 -7.36 -10.36
C VAL A 113 -5.88 -7.83 -8.95
N TYR A 114 -5.40 -7.14 -7.92
CA TYR A 114 -5.66 -7.46 -6.52
C TYR A 114 -7.16 -7.45 -6.22
N THR A 115 -7.86 -6.38 -6.63
CA THR A 115 -9.30 -6.24 -6.42
C THR A 115 -10.07 -7.30 -7.21
N GLY A 116 -9.71 -7.55 -8.47
CA GLY A 116 -10.33 -8.59 -9.29
C GLY A 116 -10.16 -9.99 -8.69
N VAL A 117 -8.95 -10.33 -8.23
CA VAL A 117 -8.68 -11.61 -7.56
C VAL A 117 -9.47 -11.75 -6.27
N PHE A 118 -9.56 -10.70 -5.45
CA PHE A 118 -10.34 -10.72 -4.22
C PHE A 118 -11.83 -11.04 -4.50
N TYR A 119 -12.45 -10.32 -5.43
CA TYR A 119 -13.86 -10.56 -5.78
C TYR A 119 -14.08 -11.92 -6.44
N LEU A 120 -13.14 -12.37 -7.27
CA LEU A 120 -13.20 -13.71 -7.87
C LEU A 120 -13.17 -14.80 -6.80
N VAL A 121 -12.28 -14.69 -5.82
CA VAL A 121 -12.19 -15.64 -4.72
C VAL A 121 -13.42 -15.57 -3.84
N LEU A 122 -13.88 -14.37 -3.49
CA LEU A 122 -15.10 -14.17 -2.70
C LEU A 122 -16.31 -14.82 -3.38
N PHE A 123 -16.44 -14.63 -4.69
CA PHE A 123 -17.48 -15.28 -5.50
C PHE A 123 -17.40 -16.80 -5.42
N ILE A 124 -16.20 -17.40 -5.58
CA ILE A 124 -16.02 -18.86 -5.46
C ILE A 124 -16.46 -19.34 -4.07
N LEU A 125 -16.01 -18.69 -3.00
CA LEU A 125 -16.28 -19.11 -1.62
C LEU A 125 -17.77 -19.04 -1.26
N ILE A 126 -18.45 -17.98 -1.69
CA ILE A 126 -19.90 -17.83 -1.49
C ILE A 126 -20.67 -18.95 -2.19
N ASN A 127 -20.28 -19.32 -3.41
CA ASN A 127 -20.94 -20.40 -4.16
C ASN A 127 -20.64 -21.80 -3.58
N LEU A 128 -19.49 -22.00 -2.93
CA LEU A 128 -19.13 -23.26 -2.29
C LEU A 128 -19.90 -23.52 -0.98
N LYS A 129 -20.27 -22.47 -0.24
CA LYS A 129 -21.02 -22.56 1.01
C LYS A 129 -22.23 -21.63 0.97
N PRO A 130 -23.34 -22.04 0.32
CA PRO A 130 -24.56 -21.25 0.34
C PRO A 130 -25.12 -21.20 1.77
N TRP A 131 -25.46 -20.00 2.24
CA TRP A 131 -26.16 -19.79 3.51
C TRP A 131 -27.65 -19.53 3.24
N PRO A 132 -28.50 -20.57 3.19
CA PRO A 132 -29.93 -20.38 2.96
C PRO A 132 -30.53 -19.51 4.07
N GLY A 133 -31.39 -18.55 3.66
CA GLY A 133 -32.06 -17.62 4.57
C GLY A 133 -31.24 -16.41 5.03
N HIS A 134 -29.98 -16.28 4.58
CA HIS A 134 -29.15 -15.12 4.90
C HIS A 134 -28.95 -14.22 3.66
N GLN A 135 -28.99 -12.91 3.86
CA GLN A 135 -28.60 -11.95 2.82
C GLN A 135 -27.07 -11.87 2.79
N ILE A 136 -26.48 -12.18 1.64
CA ILE A 136 -25.03 -12.09 1.44
C ILE A 136 -24.72 -10.64 1.05
N GLU A 137 -24.06 -9.92 1.95
CA GLU A 137 -23.56 -8.59 1.67
C GLU A 137 -22.13 -8.67 1.13
N ILE A 138 -21.89 -8.02 0.00
CA ILE A 138 -20.57 -7.98 -0.65
C ILE A 138 -19.93 -6.63 -0.33
N LEU A 139 -18.63 -6.65 -0.05
CA LEU A 139 -17.82 -5.46 0.12
C LEU A 139 -18.08 -4.44 -1.01
N THR A 140 -18.54 -3.25 -0.64
CA THR A 140 -18.71 -2.14 -1.57
C THR A 140 -17.45 -1.27 -1.59
N LEU A 141 -16.90 -1.02 -2.78
CA LEU A 141 -15.78 -0.13 -2.97
C LEU A 141 -16.18 1.33 -2.68
N PHE A 142 -15.20 2.18 -2.41
CA PHE A 142 -15.39 3.64 -2.23
C PHE A 142 -16.18 4.08 -0.99
N GLN A 143 -16.30 3.22 0.03
CA GLN A 143 -16.72 3.65 1.37
C GLN A 143 -15.55 4.23 2.19
N ASP A 144 -15.82 4.94 3.29
CA ASP A 144 -14.79 5.61 4.11
C ASP A 144 -13.62 4.69 4.50
N LYS A 145 -13.94 3.46 4.91
CA LYS A 145 -12.93 2.45 5.25
C LYS A 145 -12.06 2.07 4.05
N PHE A 146 -12.65 1.98 2.86
CA PHE A 146 -11.91 1.68 1.63
C PHE A 146 -10.95 2.81 1.31
N VAL A 147 -11.42 4.05 1.39
CA VAL A 147 -10.62 5.25 1.16
C VAL A 147 -9.44 5.30 2.13
N LEU A 148 -9.66 5.02 3.41
CA LEU A 148 -8.58 4.95 4.40
C LEU A 148 -7.52 3.90 4.02
N VAL A 149 -7.95 2.70 3.64
CA VAL A 149 -7.05 1.63 3.23
C VAL A 149 -6.28 2.02 1.95
N MET A 150 -6.92 2.67 0.98
CA MET A 150 -6.25 3.22 -0.21
C MET A 150 -5.18 4.23 0.15
N ILE A 151 -5.48 5.18 1.04
CA ILE A 151 -4.53 6.20 1.50
C ILE A 151 -3.31 5.57 2.18
N LEU A 152 -3.54 4.60 3.07
CA LEU A 152 -2.47 3.85 3.72
C LEU A 152 -1.63 3.07 2.71
N PHE A 153 -2.27 2.44 1.73
CA PHE A 153 -1.58 1.75 0.65
C PHE A 153 -0.74 2.73 -0.19
N SER A 154 -1.26 3.89 -0.57
CA SER A 154 -0.49 4.91 -1.30
C SER A 154 0.75 5.35 -0.54
N LEU A 155 0.65 5.56 0.77
CA LEU A 155 1.77 5.94 1.62
C LEU A 155 2.85 4.84 1.63
N LEU A 156 2.45 3.59 1.92
CA LEU A 156 3.38 2.47 1.97
C LEU A 156 4.00 2.18 0.61
N HIS A 157 3.22 2.28 -0.46
CA HIS A 157 3.69 2.17 -1.83
C HIS A 157 4.75 3.25 -2.13
N ALA A 158 4.50 4.51 -1.76
CA ALA A 158 5.46 5.60 -1.96
C ALA A 158 6.77 5.38 -1.19
N VAL A 159 6.67 5.03 0.10
CA VAL A 159 7.84 4.71 0.95
C VAL A 159 8.63 3.53 0.37
N THR A 160 7.93 2.51 -0.15
CA THR A 160 8.55 1.32 -0.73
C THR A 160 9.30 1.63 -2.02
N ILE A 161 8.72 2.42 -2.93
CA ILE A 161 9.42 2.85 -4.15
C ILE A 161 10.69 3.61 -3.77
N TYR A 162 10.59 4.58 -2.87
CA TYR A 162 11.74 5.37 -2.42
C TYR A 162 12.84 4.47 -1.84
N GLY A 163 12.46 3.53 -0.98
CA GLY A 163 13.35 2.56 -0.37
C GLY A 163 14.03 1.61 -1.37
N ALA A 164 13.27 1.07 -2.33
CA ALA A 164 13.75 0.18 -3.38
C ALA A 164 14.80 0.86 -4.28
N ILE A 165 14.64 2.17 -4.54
CA ILE A 165 15.62 2.95 -5.32
C ILE A 165 16.85 3.30 -4.47
N ARG A 166 16.65 3.59 -3.17
CA ARG A 166 17.69 4.09 -2.25
C ARG A 166 18.67 3.00 -1.79
N PHE A 167 18.20 1.78 -1.58
CA PHE A 167 19.00 0.67 -1.04
C PHE A 167 19.34 -0.35 -2.13
N GLU A 168 20.63 -0.69 -2.28
CA GLU A 168 21.06 -1.67 -3.29
C GLU A 168 20.76 -3.12 -2.88
N LYS A 169 20.92 -3.46 -1.59
CA LYS A 169 20.70 -4.80 -1.03
C LYS A 169 19.73 -4.76 0.14
N LEU A 170 18.91 -5.81 0.24
CA LEU A 170 17.89 -5.99 1.29
C LEU A 170 16.97 -4.77 1.41
N HIS A 171 16.60 -4.19 0.26
CA HIS A 171 15.90 -2.92 0.21
C HIS A 171 14.53 -3.00 0.91
N PHE A 172 13.79 -4.11 0.76
CA PHE A 172 12.52 -4.31 1.48
C PHE A 172 12.71 -4.26 3.00
N ILE A 173 13.68 -5.02 3.53
CA ILE A 173 13.97 -5.12 4.97
C ILE A 173 14.40 -3.77 5.54
N LYS A 174 15.35 -3.08 4.87
CA LYS A 174 15.85 -1.78 5.32
C LYS A 174 14.77 -0.70 5.30
N THR A 175 13.91 -0.72 4.28
CA THR A 175 12.80 0.21 4.15
C THR A 175 11.77 -0.03 5.25
N GLY A 176 11.38 -1.28 5.47
CA GLY A 176 10.48 -1.65 6.56
C GLY A 176 11.02 -1.23 7.92
N PHE A 177 12.28 -1.56 8.23
CA PHE A 177 12.89 -1.19 9.51
C PHE A 177 12.98 0.33 9.70
N SER A 178 13.38 1.07 8.65
CA SER A 178 13.41 2.54 8.69
C SER A 178 12.01 3.13 8.90
N PHE A 179 11.01 2.57 8.23
CA PHE A 179 9.61 2.98 8.39
C PHE A 179 9.10 2.74 9.82
N PHE A 180 9.33 1.55 10.38
CA PHE A 180 8.89 1.23 11.75
C PHE A 180 9.60 2.08 12.81
N ILE A 181 10.92 2.31 12.67
CA ILE A 181 11.65 3.22 13.57
C ILE A 181 11.08 4.62 13.47
N PHE A 182 10.92 5.14 12.25
CA PHE A 182 10.39 6.48 12.05
C PHE A 182 8.98 6.62 12.63
N TYR A 183 8.11 5.64 12.40
CA TYR A 183 6.75 5.64 12.94
C TYR A 183 6.73 5.55 14.48
N ALA A 184 7.60 4.73 15.08
CA ALA A 184 7.74 4.66 16.54
C ALA A 184 8.22 6.00 17.13
N LEU A 185 9.21 6.64 16.49
CA LEU A 185 9.68 7.97 16.90
C LEU A 185 8.58 9.02 16.73
N LEU A 186 7.79 8.96 15.66
CA LEU A 186 6.67 9.86 15.44
C LEU A 186 5.62 9.73 16.55
N ILE A 187 5.26 8.51 16.94
CA ILE A 187 4.35 8.26 18.07
C ILE A 187 4.95 8.80 19.36
N LEU A 188 6.23 8.54 19.62
CA LEU A 188 6.90 9.00 20.84
C LEU A 188 6.89 10.52 20.94
N VAL A 189 7.37 11.21 19.89
CA VAL A 189 7.43 12.67 19.83
C VAL A 189 6.03 13.28 19.93
N ASN A 190 5.06 12.75 19.20
CA ASN A 190 3.67 13.21 19.27
C ASN A 190 3.08 13.03 20.68
N THR A 191 3.32 11.87 21.31
CA THR A 191 2.84 11.60 22.66
C THR A 191 3.48 12.55 23.68
N VAL A 192 4.79 12.81 23.60
CA VAL A 192 5.48 13.76 24.48
C VAL A 192 4.92 15.18 24.30
N PHE A 193 4.72 15.61 23.05
CA PHE A 193 4.18 16.92 22.72
C PHE A 193 2.75 17.09 23.25
N VAL A 194 1.86 16.14 22.99
CA VAL A 194 0.47 16.18 23.48
C VAL A 194 0.43 16.09 25.01
N ARG A 195 1.28 15.26 25.63
CA ARG A 195 1.40 15.17 27.08
C ARG A 195 1.79 16.51 27.70
N PHE A 196 2.70 17.25 27.07
CA PHE A 196 3.12 18.57 27.53
C PHE A 196 1.96 19.58 27.47
N ILE A 197 1.16 19.56 26.40
CA ILE A 197 -0.01 20.44 26.25
C ILE A 197 -1.11 20.11 27.26
N VAL A 198 -1.40 18.83 27.45
CA VAL A 198 -2.52 18.37 28.28
C VAL A 198 -2.16 18.39 29.78
N GLY A 199 -0.86 18.39 30.12
CA GLY A 199 -0.37 18.50 31.49
C GLY A 199 -0.64 17.27 32.37
N ARG A 200 -1.00 16.13 31.79
CA ARG A 200 -1.39 14.90 32.51
C ARG A 200 -0.84 13.65 31.83
N PRO A 201 -0.72 12.50 32.53
CA PRO A 201 -0.31 11.25 31.89
C PRO A 201 -1.37 10.80 30.87
N ILE A 202 -0.92 10.44 29.68
CA ILE A 202 -1.76 9.97 28.57
C ILE A 202 -1.22 8.65 28.03
N LYS A 203 -2.07 7.86 27.40
CA LYS A 203 -1.63 6.68 26.63
C LYS A 203 -0.87 7.14 25.36
N PRO A 204 -0.04 6.29 24.73
CA PRO A 204 0.57 6.61 23.45
C PRO A 204 -0.49 7.03 22.42
N VAL A 205 -0.25 8.16 21.75
CA VAL A 205 -1.17 8.74 20.76
C VAL A 205 -0.46 8.87 19.43
N THR A 206 -1.04 8.26 18.40
CA THR A 206 -0.65 8.49 17.00
C THR A 206 -1.20 9.84 16.52
N PRO A 207 -0.54 10.52 15.58
CA PRO A 207 -1.09 11.73 14.97
C PRO A 207 -2.50 11.50 14.41
N PHE A 208 -3.38 12.48 14.59
CA PHE A 208 -4.79 12.45 14.16
C PHE A 208 -5.66 11.33 14.77
N SER A 209 -5.24 10.73 15.88
CA SER A 209 -6.01 9.72 16.61
C SER A 209 -6.68 10.28 17.86
N PHE A 210 -7.48 9.44 18.52
CA PHE A 210 -8.13 9.76 19.78
C PHE A 210 -7.10 9.96 20.89
N LEU A 211 -7.23 11.07 21.61
CA LEU A 211 -6.53 11.30 22.87
C LEU A 211 -7.21 10.50 23.97
N ASN A 212 -6.51 9.51 24.50
CA ASN A 212 -7.02 8.63 25.54
C ASN A 212 -6.26 8.85 26.85
N PHE A 213 -6.98 9.18 27.92
CA PHE A 213 -6.41 9.33 29.25
C PHE A 213 -7.39 8.85 30.33
N GLN A 214 -6.83 8.56 31.50
CA GLN A 214 -7.58 8.13 32.66
C GLN A 214 -7.55 9.24 33.72
N ASP A 215 -8.71 9.54 34.31
CA ASP A 215 -8.84 10.47 35.42
C ASP A 215 -9.61 9.78 36.55
N GLY A 216 -8.87 9.33 37.57
CA GLY A 216 -9.38 8.42 38.60
C GLY A 216 -9.86 7.09 38.01
N ILE A 217 -11.15 6.78 38.16
CA ILE A 217 -11.80 5.56 37.67
C ILE A 217 -12.31 5.75 36.23
N ASN A 218 -12.47 6.99 35.79
CA ASN A 218 -13.09 7.31 34.51
C ASN A 218 -12.07 7.28 33.36
N PHE A 219 -12.49 6.71 32.23
CA PHE A 219 -11.71 6.69 31.00
C PHE A 219 -12.28 7.72 30.02
N TYR A 220 -11.44 8.66 29.60
CA TYR A 220 -11.82 9.71 28.65
C TYR A 220 -11.15 9.44 27.31
N SER A 221 -11.96 9.53 26.24
CA SER A 221 -11.50 9.47 24.86
C SER A 221 -11.97 10.73 24.14
N ILE A 222 -11.01 11.59 23.80
CA ILE A 222 -11.28 12.83 23.07
C ILE A 222 -10.86 12.62 21.62
N GLY A 223 -11.84 12.57 20.74
CA GLY A 223 -11.64 12.50 19.29
C GLY A 223 -11.60 13.87 18.65
N LEU A 224 -11.00 13.92 17.46
CA LEU A 224 -11.18 15.03 16.54
C LEU A 224 -12.64 15.05 16.04
N ASN A 225 -13.21 16.24 15.83
CA ASN A 225 -14.51 16.33 15.15
C ASN A 225 -14.38 15.89 13.68
N ALA A 226 -15.50 15.64 12.99
CA ALA A 226 -15.49 15.11 11.62
C ALA A 226 -14.64 15.95 10.64
N GLN A 227 -14.64 17.28 10.81
CA GLN A 227 -13.86 18.21 10.01
C GLN A 227 -12.36 18.12 10.32
N GLN A 228 -12.00 17.91 11.58
CA GLN A 228 -10.61 17.75 12.01
C GLN A 228 -10.05 16.38 11.59
N SER A 229 -10.85 15.31 11.62
CA SER A 229 -10.45 14.00 11.11
C SER A 229 -10.23 14.01 9.59
N ALA A 230 -10.91 14.90 8.85
CA ALA A 230 -10.75 15.06 7.41
C ALA A 230 -9.32 15.50 7.02
N TRP A 231 -8.57 16.17 7.90
CA TRP A 231 -7.19 16.57 7.60
C TRP A 231 -6.27 15.39 7.34
N ALA A 232 -6.46 14.26 8.03
CA ALA A 232 -5.67 13.06 7.78
C ALA A 232 -5.87 12.54 6.34
N PHE A 233 -7.10 12.67 5.81
CA PHE A 233 -7.44 12.30 4.43
C PHE A 233 -6.84 13.22 3.38
N ILE A 234 -6.29 14.39 3.76
CA ILE A 234 -5.65 15.35 2.87
C ILE A 234 -4.13 15.29 3.01
N VAL A 235 -3.63 15.33 4.25
CA VAL A 235 -2.20 15.40 4.55
C VAL A 235 -1.46 14.14 4.11
N VAL A 236 -2.01 12.95 4.35
CA VAL A 236 -1.33 11.68 4.02
C VAL A 236 -1.18 11.47 2.51
N PRO A 237 -2.20 11.75 1.66
CA PRO A 237 -2.03 11.75 0.22
C PRO A 237 -0.99 12.75 -0.29
N ILE A 238 -0.95 13.96 0.28
CA ILE A 238 0.07 14.96 -0.09
C ILE A 238 1.46 14.44 0.25
N ILE A 239 1.67 13.86 1.44
CA ILE A 239 2.94 13.24 1.82
C ILE A 239 3.31 12.12 0.84
N SER A 240 2.36 11.27 0.48
CA SER A 240 2.57 10.17 -0.48
C SER A 240 3.02 10.71 -1.84
N LEU A 241 2.40 11.78 -2.32
CA LEU A 241 2.77 12.45 -3.57
C LEU A 241 4.19 13.05 -3.51
N LEU A 242 4.53 13.73 -2.42
CA LEU A 242 5.87 14.27 -2.20
C LEU A 242 6.94 13.18 -2.18
N ILE A 243 6.66 12.02 -1.57
CA ILE A 243 7.57 10.87 -1.55
C ILE A 243 7.72 10.28 -2.96
N TRP A 244 6.65 10.18 -3.77
CA TRP A 244 6.79 9.76 -5.17
C TRP A 244 7.67 10.71 -5.98
N ILE A 245 7.50 12.02 -5.80
CA ILE A 245 8.34 13.04 -6.45
C ILE A 245 9.80 12.87 -6.02
N ALA A 246 10.05 12.71 -4.71
CA ALA A 246 11.39 12.46 -4.18
C ALA A 246 12.01 11.17 -4.75
N ALA A 247 11.21 10.11 -4.88
CA ALA A 247 11.65 8.85 -5.47
C ALA A 247 12.02 9.00 -6.95
N TYR A 248 11.26 9.78 -7.71
CA TYR A 248 11.56 10.10 -9.10
C TYR A 248 12.89 10.88 -9.24
N PHE A 249 13.10 11.92 -8.43
CA PHE A 249 14.37 12.66 -8.47
C PHE A 249 15.56 11.79 -8.07
N ARG A 250 15.38 10.93 -7.06
CA ARG A 250 16.42 9.99 -6.65
C ARG A 250 16.75 8.98 -7.74
N PHE A 251 15.73 8.51 -8.47
CA PHE A 251 15.92 7.65 -9.63
C PHE A 251 16.74 8.35 -10.72
N LYS A 252 16.41 9.61 -11.01
CA LYS A 252 17.13 10.46 -11.98
C LYS A 252 18.60 10.65 -11.61
N GLU A 253 18.91 10.95 -10.35
CA GLU A 253 20.29 11.09 -9.85
C GLU A 253 21.13 9.82 -10.06
N LYS A 254 20.52 8.64 -9.96
CA LYS A 254 21.23 7.36 -10.09
C LYS A 254 21.66 7.04 -11.53
N GLN A 255 21.06 7.69 -12.52
CA GLN A 255 21.36 7.48 -13.94
C GLN A 255 22.36 8.49 -14.51
N ALA A 256 22.54 9.63 -13.83
CA ALA A 256 23.49 10.68 -14.22
C ALA A 256 24.91 10.30 -13.79
#